data_AF-A0A127SRS3-F1
#
_entry.id   AF-A0A127SRS3-F1
#
_cell.length_a   1.000
_cell.length_b   1.000
_cell.length_c   1.000
_cell.angle_alpha   90.00
_cell.angle_beta   90.00
_cell.angle_gamma   90.00
#
_symmetry.space_group_name_H-M   'P 1'
#
loop_
_entity.id
_entity.type
_entity.pdbx_description
1 polymer ?
#
loop_
_entity_poly.entity_id
_entity_poly.type
_entity_poly.pdbx_seq_one_letter_code
_entity_poly.pdbx_strand_id
1 'polypeptide(L)' 'ELLKQLMDFHAYDLLHRDAALALTIAPENTKAYYWLIRSYQKQHMDEMAAGELAAAKQKLPEDEYQKLLISLER' A
#
# COMPACT_ATOMS: atom_id res chain seq x y z
N GLU A 1 13.00 1.71 -3.75
CA GLU A 1 13.98 0.71 -3.29
C GLU A 1 13.79 0.31 -1.82
N LEU A 2 13.67 1.24 -0.87
CA LEU A 2 13.50 0.91 0.56
C LEU A 2 12.27 0.01 0.87
N LEU A 3 11.06 0.40 0.45
CA LEU A 3 9.84 -0.39 0.76
C LEU A 3 9.89 -1.81 0.17
N LYS A 4 10.51 -1.97 -1.01
CA LYS A 4 10.74 -3.27 -1.63
C LYS A 4 11.70 -4.13 -0.80
N GLN A 5 12.79 -3.55 -0.31
CA GLN A 5 13.73 -4.27 0.56
C GLN A 5 13.08 -4.71 1.87
N LEU A 6 12.29 -3.83 2.52
CA LEU A 6 11.55 -4.19 3.73
C LEU A 6 10.57 -5.34 3.48
N MET A 7 9.93 -5.34 2.32
CA MET A 7 9.07 -6.44 1.88
C MET A 7 9.88 -7.74 1.75
N ASP A 8 11.01 -7.73 1.06
CA ASP A 8 11.87 -8.91 0.89
C ASP A 8 12.39 -9.45 2.23
N PHE A 9 12.68 -8.58 3.20
CA PHE A 9 13.07 -8.95 4.56
C PHE A 9 11.91 -9.32 5.48
N HIS A 10 10.66 -9.31 4.99
CA HIS A 10 9.45 -9.54 5.79
C HIS A 10 9.35 -8.60 7.00
N ALA A 11 9.95 -7.40 6.90
CA ALA A 11 9.95 -6.36 7.93
C ALA A 11 8.67 -5.51 7.83
N TYR A 12 7.53 -6.18 8.00
CA TYR A 12 6.21 -5.60 7.76
C TYR A 12 5.89 -4.39 8.63
N ASP A 13 6.27 -4.41 9.91
CA ASP A 13 6.03 -3.28 10.83
C ASP A 13 6.73 -2.00 10.37
N LEU A 14 7.96 -2.14 9.88
CA LEU A 14 8.74 -1.02 9.34
C LEU A 14 8.15 -0.53 8.02
N LEU A 15 7.75 -1.47 7.15
CA LEU A 15 7.10 -1.15 5.87
C LEU A 15 5.79 -0.39 6.10
N HIS A 16 4.96 -0.83 7.04
CA HIS A 16 3.73 -0.16 7.42
C HIS A 16 3.99 1.27 7.87
N ARG A 17 4.94 1.45 8.80
CA ARG A 17 5.27 2.77 9.32
C ARG A 17 5.75 3.72 8.22
N ASP A 18 6.64 3.26 7.35
CA ASP A 18 7.22 4.09 6.30
C ASP A 18 6.20 4.42 5.20
N ALA A 19 5.37 3.45 4.81
CA ALA A 19 4.29 3.66 3.85
C ALA A 19 3.20 4.59 4.42
N ALA A 20 2.81 4.41 5.68
CA ALA A 20 1.86 5.30 6.35
C ALA A 20 2.41 6.73 6.45
N LEU A 21 3.69 6.90 6.81
CA LEU A 21 4.34 8.20 6.82
C LEU A 21 4.37 8.84 5.43
N ALA A 22 4.63 8.06 4.39
CA ALA A 22 4.56 8.57 3.02
C ALA A 22 3.14 9.07 2.67
N LEU A 23 2.08 8.40 3.16
CA LEU A 23 0.70 8.80 2.95
C LEU A 23 0.26 10.01 3.80
N THR A 24 0.92 10.30 4.92
CA THR A 24 0.65 11.55 5.66
C THR A 24 1.24 12.77 4.92
N ILE A 25 2.37 12.58 4.23
CA ILE A 25 3.04 13.64 3.46
C ILE A 25 2.41 13.79 2.07
N ALA A 26 2.13 12.68 1.41
CA ALA A 26 1.57 12.59 0.06
C ALA A 26 0.39 11.59 0.05
N PRO A 27 -0.83 12.03 0.40
CA PRO A 27 -2.01 11.17 0.49
C PRO A 27 -2.41 10.52 -0.84
N GLU A 28 -1.93 11.06 -1.95
CA GLU A 28 -2.16 10.58 -3.32
C GLU A 28 -1.03 9.67 -3.84
N ASN A 29 -0.14 9.20 -2.97
CA ASN A 29 0.98 8.35 -3.36
C ASN A 29 0.53 6.89 -3.59
N THR A 30 0.24 6.57 -4.85
CA THR A 30 -0.17 5.24 -5.32
C THR A 30 0.80 4.13 -4.90
N LYS A 31 2.11 4.41 -4.90
CA LYS A 31 3.13 3.40 -4.52
C LYS A 31 3.08 3.08 -3.03
N ALA A 32 2.82 4.08 -2.18
CA ALA A 32 2.71 3.85 -0.74
C ALA A 32 1.50 2.97 -0.44
N TYR A 33 0.35 3.24 -1.07
CA TYR A 33 -0.83 2.37 -1.00
C TYR A 33 -0.54 0.96 -1.47
N TYR A 34 0.14 0.80 -2.62
CA TYR A 34 0.51 -0.51 -3.13
C TYR A 34 1.28 -1.32 -2.09
N TRP A 35 2.37 -0.79 -1.54
CA TRP A 35 3.19 -1.52 -0.59
C TRP A 35 2.43 -1.85 0.70
N LEU A 36 1.62 -0.92 1.20
CA LEU A 36 0.83 -1.09 2.42
C LEU A 36 -0.24 -2.18 2.26
N ILE A 37 -0.96 -2.19 1.13
CA ILE A 37 -1.95 -3.23 0.84
C ILE A 37 -1.26 -4.58 0.65
N ARG A 38 -0.13 -4.60 -0.07
CA ARG A 38 0.62 -5.85 -0.33
C ARG A 38 1.18 -6.45 0.96
N SER A 39 1.65 -5.64 1.91
CA SER A 39 2.15 -6.15 3.19
C SER A 39 1.03 -6.77 4.02
N TYR A 40 -0.17 -6.17 4.05
CA TYR A 40 -1.32 -6.77 4.72
C TYR A 40 -1.74 -8.10 4.09
N GLN A 41 -1.81 -8.18 2.76
CA GLN A 41 -2.10 -9.43 2.05
C GLN A 41 -1.09 -10.53 2.36
N LYS A 42 0.21 -10.19 2.42
CA LYS A 42 1.28 -11.16 2.75
C LYS A 42 1.21 -11.68 4.18
N GLN A 43 0.56 -10.94 5.08
CA GLN A 43 0.30 -11.33 6.46
C GLN A 43 -1.10 -11.94 6.65
N HIS A 44 -1.85 -12.19 5.57
CA HIS A 44 -3.23 -12.68 5.61
C HIS A 44 -4.20 -11.76 6.39
N MET A 45 -3.91 -10.46 6.42
CA MET A 45 -4.73 -9.44 7.08
C MET A 45 -5.70 -8.80 6.07
N ASP A 46 -6.61 -9.61 5.53
CA ASP A 46 -7.46 -9.22 4.39
C ASP A 46 -8.39 -8.04 4.70
N GLU A 47 -8.88 -7.93 5.95
CA GLU A 47 -9.72 -6.81 6.40
C GLU A 47 -8.97 -5.47 6.35
N MET A 48 -7.69 -5.47 6.77
CA MET A 48 -6.84 -4.28 6.74
C MET A 48 -6.51 -3.91 5.28
N ALA A 49 -6.17 -4.90 4.46
CA ALA A 49 -5.93 -4.68 3.03
C ALA A 49 -7.15 -4.06 2.33
N ALA A 50 -8.36 -4.54 2.64
CA ALA A 50 -9.61 -3.99 2.11
C ALA A 50 -9.86 -2.55 2.61
N GLY A 51 -9.57 -2.27 3.88
CA GLY A 51 -9.66 -0.92 4.45
C GLY A 51 -8.74 0.07 3.73
N GLU A 52 -7.47 -0.30 3.51
CA GLU A 52 -6.51 0.52 2.77
C GLU A 52 -6.91 0.70 1.31
N LEU A 53 -7.47 -0.33 0.67
CA LEU A 53 -7.97 -0.21 -0.69
C LEU A 53 -9.18 0.75 -0.79
N ALA A 54 -10.07 0.73 0.20
CA ALA A 54 -11.18 1.68 0.28
C ALA A 54 -10.69 3.11 0.51
N ALA A 55 -9.67 3.30 1.34
CA ALA A 55 -9.03 4.60 1.55
C ALA A 55 -8.35 5.10 0.26
N ALA A 56 -7.63 4.22 -0.44
CA ALA A 56 -7.00 4.53 -1.72
C ALA A 56 -8.04 5.00 -2.75
N LYS A 57 -9.21 4.34 -2.83
CA LYS A 57 -10.29 4.74 -3.73
C LYS A 57 -10.84 6.15 -3.45
N GLN A 58 -10.83 6.58 -2.20
CA GLN A 58 -11.34 7.90 -1.81
C GLN A 58 -10.32 9.02 -2.06
N LYS A 59 -9.01 8.71 -1.98
CA LYS A 59 -7.96 9.73 -2.06
C LYS A 59 -7.27 9.80 -3.42
N LEU A 60 -7.16 8.68 -4.12
CA LEU A 60 -6.51 8.62 -5.42
C LEU A 60 -7.47 9.08 -6.52
N PRO A 61 -6.97 9.81 -7.52
CA PRO A 61 -7.65 9.93 -8.80
C PRO A 61 -7.98 8.56 -9.39
N GLU A 62 -9.08 8.47 -10.13
CA GLU A 62 -9.56 7.19 -10.70
C GLU A 62 -8.48 6.49 -11.54
N ASP A 63 -7.70 7.24 -12.34
CA ASP A 63 -6.65 6.64 -13.16
C ASP A 63 -5.50 6.04 -12.33
N GLU A 64 -5.12 6.68 -11.22
CA GLU A 64 -4.13 6.17 -10.28
C GLU A 64 -4.66 4.98 -9.47
N TYR A 65 -5.94 5.02 -9.08
CA TYR A 65 -6.61 3.90 -8.42
C TYR A 65 -6.68 2.66 -9.33
N GLN A 66 -6.99 2.83 -10.62
CA GLN A 66 -6.98 1.73 -11.59
C GLN A 66 -5.57 1.16 -11.78
N LYS A 67 -4.53 2.01 -11.85
CA LYS A 67 -3.12 1.55 -11.90
C LYS A 67 -2.74 0.75 -10.64
N LEU A 68 -3.22 1.16 -9.48
CA LEU A 68 -3.02 0.44 -8.22
C LEU A 68 -3.64 -0.96 -8.27
N LEU A 69 -4.91 -1.08 -8.70
CA LEU A 69 -5.61 -2.37 -8.83
C LEU A 69 -4.86 -3.33 -9.75
N ILE A 70 -4.49 -2.87 -10.96
CA ILE A 70 -3.71 -3.67 -11.92
C ILE A 70 -2.38 -4.12 -11.33
N SER A 71 -1.75 -3.28 -10.50
CA SER A 71 -0.48 -3.61 -9.87
C SER A 71 -0.63 -4.67 -8.77
N LEU A 72 -1.76 -4.68 -8.05
CA LEU A 72 -2.04 -5.64 -6.97
C LEU A 72 -2.42 -7.04 -7.49
N GLU A 73 -2.91 -7.14 -8.73
CA GLU A 73 -3.21 -8.42 -9.39
C GLU A 73 -1.94 -9.18 -9.86
N ARG A 74 -0.78 -8.53 -9.87
CA ARG A 74 0.52 -9.12 -10.25
C ARG A 74 1.27 -9.74 -9.08
#